data_AF-F4NU00-F1
#
_entry.id   AF-F4NU00-F1
#
_cell.length_a   1.000
_cell.length_b   1.000
_cell.length_c   1.000
_cell.angle_alpha   90.00
_cell.angle_beta   90.00
_cell.angle_gamma   90.00
#
_symmetry.space_group_name_H-M   'P 1'
#
loop_
_entity.id
_entity.type
_entity.pdbx_description
1 polymer ?
#
loop_
_entity_poly.entity_id
_entity_poly.type
_entity_poly.pdbx_seq_one_letter_code
_entity_poly.pdbx_strand_id
1 'polypeptide(L)'
;LYEATYSNVPVYELAVGDNSVMRRREDSWINATHVLKVAGIEKGRRTKILEKEVHHEMHEKIQGGYGKYQGTWIPLDRAKMLAAQFGVDDIIAPILDI
;
A
#
# COMPACT_ATOMS: atom_id res chain seq x y z
N LEU A 1 -0.54 -3.17 -14.65
CA LEU A 1 -1.47 -2.29 -13.93
C LEU A 1 -2.88 -2.67 -14.35
N TYR A 2 -3.80 -2.85 -13.40
CA TYR A 2 -5.17 -3.27 -13.65
C TYR A 2 -6.14 -2.35 -12.93
N GLU A 3 -7.31 -2.12 -13.52
CA GLU A 3 -8.45 -1.51 -12.81
C GLU A 3 -9.26 -2.61 -12.13
N ALA A 4 -9.53 -2.44 -10.84
CA ALA A 4 -10.32 -3.38 -10.05
C ALA A 4 -11.25 -2.65 -9.09
N THR A 5 -12.25 -3.34 -8.58
CA THR A 5 -13.16 -2.83 -7.55
C THR A 5 -13.27 -3.84 -6.42
N TYR A 6 -12.94 -3.42 -5.20
CA TYR A 6 -13.05 -4.26 -4.01
C TYR A 6 -13.97 -3.60 -3.00
N SER A 7 -15.03 -4.30 -2.58
CA SER A 7 -16.01 -3.78 -1.63
C SER A 7 -16.57 -2.40 -2.06
N ASN A 8 -16.90 -2.25 -3.35
CA ASN A 8 -17.36 -1.00 -3.99
C ASN A 8 -16.33 0.15 -4.02
N VAL A 9 -15.07 -0.11 -3.66
CA VAL A 9 -13.99 0.87 -3.78
C VAL A 9 -13.17 0.59 -5.05
N PRO A 10 -13.18 1.52 -6.02
CA PRO A 10 -12.40 1.38 -7.25
C PRO A 10 -10.91 1.69 -6.98
N VAL A 11 -10.04 0.79 -7.43
CA VAL A 11 -8.58 0.86 -7.25
C VAL A 11 -7.84 0.60 -8.56
N TYR A 12 -6.64 1.15 -8.66
CA TYR A 12 -5.60 0.61 -9.52
C TYR A 12 -4.82 -0.46 -8.74
N GLU A 13 -4.52 -1.58 -9.37
CA GLU A 13 -3.71 -2.66 -8.80
C GLU A 13 -2.47 -2.92 -9.66
N LEU A 14 -1.30 -2.89 -9.03
CA LEU A 14 -0.02 -3.29 -9.62
C LEU A 14 0.39 -4.63 -9.02
N ALA A 15 0.44 -5.69 -9.84
CA ALA A 15 1.00 -6.97 -9.45
C ALA A 15 2.54 -6.91 -9.48
N VAL A 16 3.19 -7.43 -8.43
CA VAL A 16 4.64 -7.50 -8.25
C VAL A 16 5.00 -8.87 -7.67
N GLY A 17 5.34 -9.82 -8.54
CA GLY A 17 5.51 -11.23 -8.16
C GLY A 17 4.24 -11.79 -7.52
N ASP A 18 4.36 -12.40 -6.34
CA ASP A 18 3.24 -12.93 -5.55
C ASP A 18 2.51 -11.86 -4.71
N ASN A 19 2.96 -10.60 -4.80
CA ASN A 19 2.37 -9.46 -4.09
C ASN A 19 1.62 -8.54 -5.07
N SER A 20 0.82 -7.63 -4.51
CA SER A 20 0.26 -6.52 -5.27
C SER A 20 0.25 -5.26 -4.42
N VAL A 21 0.33 -4.10 -5.07
CA VAL A 21 0.14 -2.76 -4.49
C VAL A 21 -1.13 -2.18 -5.07
N MET A 22 -1.94 -1.54 -4.22
CA MET A 22 -3.20 -0.93 -4.65
C MET A 22 -3.16 0.58 -4.36
N ARG A 23 -3.76 1.36 -5.27
CA ARG A 23 -3.99 2.79 -5.17
C ARG A 23 -5.48 3.07 -5.37
N ARG A 24 -6.13 3.73 -4.41
CA ARG A 24 -7.53 4.14 -4.56
C ARG A 24 -7.67 5.20 -5.63
N ARG A 25 -8.75 5.12 -6.42
CA ARG A 25 -9.02 6.09 -7.49
C ARG A 25 -9.60 7.41 -7.00
N GLU A 26 -10.29 7.38 -5.85
CA GLU A 26 -10.99 8.55 -5.30
C GLU A 26 -10.01 9.58 -4.69
N ASP A 27 -9.07 9.11 -3.88
CA ASP A 27 -8.18 9.95 -3.07
C ASP A 27 -6.68 9.72 -3.36
N SER A 28 -6.35 8.80 -4.27
CA SER A 28 -4.97 8.38 -4.56
C SER A 28 -4.21 7.76 -3.37
N TRP A 29 -4.89 7.32 -2.31
CA TRP A 29 -4.20 6.64 -1.21
C TRP A 29 -3.66 5.28 -1.64
N ILE A 30 -2.52 4.90 -1.08
CA ILE A 30 -1.82 3.65 -1.36
C ILE A 30 -1.85 2.77 -0.12
N ASN A 31 -1.97 1.46 -0.32
CA ASN A 31 -1.87 0.49 0.77
C ASN A 31 -0.39 0.30 1.21
N ALA A 32 -0.01 0.91 2.34
CA ALA A 32 1.32 0.82 2.94
C ALA A 32 1.72 -0.62 3.30
N THR A 33 0.76 -1.46 3.71
CA THR A 33 1.02 -2.87 4.00
C THR A 33 1.53 -3.58 2.74
N HIS A 34 1.02 -3.20 1.57
CA HIS A 34 1.45 -3.78 0.30
C HIS A 34 2.87 -3.34 -0.09
N VAL A 35 3.19 -2.06 0.09
CA VAL A 35 4.56 -1.53 -0.11
C VAL A 35 5.57 -2.33 0.72
N LEU A 36 5.29 -2.54 2.01
CA LEU A 36 6.16 -3.31 2.90
C LEU A 36 6.23 -4.80 2.55
N LYS A 37 5.19 -5.37 1.94
CA LYS A 37 5.23 -6.75 1.41
C LYS A 37 6.13 -6.85 0.19
N VAL A 38 6.06 -5.88 -0.72
CA VAL A 38 6.96 -5.81 -1.88
C VAL A 38 8.42 -5.65 -1.44
N ALA A 39 8.67 -4.90 -0.37
CA ALA A 39 9.99 -4.78 0.25
C ALA A 39 10.49 -6.05 0.98
N GLY A 40 9.74 -7.16 0.94
CA GLY A 40 10.17 -8.43 1.54
C GLY A 40 10.16 -8.47 3.07
N ILE A 41 9.63 -7.44 3.73
CA ILE A 41 9.61 -7.35 5.20
C ILE A 41 8.64 -8.39 5.76
N GLU A 42 9.05 -9.20 6.73
CA GLU A 42 8.21 -10.24 7.33
C GLU A 42 7.07 -9.68 8.19
N LYS A 43 6.00 -10.47 8.38
CA LYS A 43 4.74 -10.03 9.01
C LYS A 43 4.94 -9.32 10.36
N GLY A 44 5.74 -9.89 11.26
CA GLY A 44 5.96 -9.32 12.60
C GLY A 44 6.66 -7.95 12.56
N ARG A 45 7.62 -7.77 11.63
CA ARG A 45 8.34 -6.51 11.46
C ARG A 45 7.49 -5.45 10.74
N ARG A 46 6.67 -5.85 9.76
CA ARG A 46 5.70 -4.94 9.12
C ARG A 46 4.74 -4.34 10.15
N THR A 47 4.20 -5.15 11.08
CA THR A 47 3.33 -4.64 12.15
C THR A 47 4.02 -3.56 12.98
N LYS A 48 5.28 -3.81 13.39
CA LYS A 48 6.05 -2.83 14.18
C LYS A 48 6.34 -1.54 13.41
N ILE A 49 6.66 -1.62 12.12
CA ILE A 49 6.90 -0.44 11.27
C ILE A 49 5.60 0.36 11.13
N LEU A 50 4.48 -0.30 10.84
CA LEU A 50 3.19 0.37 10.71
C LEU A 50 2.82 1.10 12.01
N GLU A 51 2.96 0.45 13.16
CA GLU A 51 2.63 1.02 14.47
C GLU A 51 3.55 2.20 14.86
N LYS A 52 4.85 2.11 14.57
CA LYS A 52 5.86 3.09 15.02
C LYS A 52 6.15 4.22 14.05
N GLU A 53 5.90 4.04 12.77
CA GLU A 53 6.30 5.01 11.73
C GLU A 53 5.10 5.48 10.90
N VAL A 54 4.08 4.64 10.70
CA VAL A 54 2.98 4.96 9.80
C VAL A 54 1.75 5.50 10.52
N HIS A 55 1.37 4.88 11.64
CA HIS A 55 0.10 5.15 12.36
C HIS A 55 0.09 6.45 13.18
N HIS A 56 1.23 7.10 13.38
CA HIS A 56 1.29 8.38 14.11
C HIS A 56 0.83 9.59 13.28
N GLU A 57 0.70 9.41 11.97
CA GLU A 57 0.28 10.45 11.02
C GLU A 57 -0.99 10.02 10.30
N MET A 58 -1.42 10.78 9.27
CA MET A 58 -2.62 10.47 8.50
C MET A 58 -2.54 9.08 7.85
N HIS A 59 -3.48 8.23 8.23
CA HIS A 59 -3.63 6.86 7.76
C HIS A 59 -5.06 6.37 7.99
N GLU A 60 -5.41 5.25 7.35
CA GLU A 60 -6.68 4.57 7.49
C GLU A 60 -6.39 3.08 7.62
N LYS A 61 -6.84 2.47 8.72
CA LYS A 61 -6.64 1.05 8.96
C LYS A 61 -7.89 0.27 8.60
N ILE A 62 -7.82 -0.53 7.54
CA ILE A 62 -8.92 -1.38 7.09
C ILE A 62 -8.70 -2.80 7.61
N GLN A 63 -9.57 -3.22 8.52
CA GLN A 63 -9.59 -4.57 9.10
C GLN A 63 -10.98 -5.18 8.85
N GLY A 64 -11.05 -6.30 8.13
CA GLY A 64 -12.32 -6.90 7.68
C GLY A 64 -12.62 -6.67 6.20
N GLY A 65 -13.64 -7.35 5.66
CA GLY A 65 -13.95 -7.32 4.23
C GLY A 65 -13.01 -8.17 3.36
N TYR A 66 -12.93 -7.86 2.05
CA TYR A 66 -12.14 -8.64 1.09
C TYR A 66 -10.64 -8.61 1.44
N GLY A 67 -10.04 -9.80 1.63
CA GLY A 67 -8.72 -9.94 2.24
C GLY A 67 -7.58 -9.19 1.55
N LYS A 68 -7.58 -9.08 0.21
CA LYS A 68 -6.52 -8.35 -0.53
C LYS A 68 -6.61 -6.83 -0.38
N TYR A 69 -7.77 -6.29 0.00
CA TYR A 69 -7.96 -4.84 0.17
C TYR A 69 -7.60 -4.36 1.59
N GLN A 70 -7.52 -5.30 2.55
CA GLN A 70 -7.14 -5.00 3.93
C GLN A 70 -5.71 -4.46 4.04
N GLY A 71 -5.47 -3.60 5.02
CA GLY A 71 -4.17 -3.00 5.24
C GLY A 71 -4.25 -1.62 5.86
N THR A 72 -3.09 -0.97 5.98
CA THR A 72 -3.00 0.45 6.33
C THR A 72 -2.88 1.24 5.04
N TRP A 73 -3.83 2.13 4.79
CA TRP A 73 -3.83 3.04 3.65
C TRP A 73 -3.27 4.40 4.08
N ILE A 74 -2.45 5.00 3.22
CA ILE A 74 -1.82 6.30 3.47
C ILE A 74 -1.85 7.17 2.21
N PRO A 75 -1.75 8.50 2.35
CA PRO A 75 -1.62 9.43 1.22
C PRO A 75 -0.45 9.08 0.29
N LEU A 76 -0.61 9.42 -0.99
CA LEU A 76 0.38 9.13 -2.03
C LEU A 76 1.79 9.62 -1.67
N ASP A 77 1.93 10.85 -1.19
CA ASP A 77 3.24 11.43 -0.85
C ASP A 77 3.95 10.63 0.24
N ARG A 78 3.21 10.19 1.27
CA ARG A 78 3.77 9.33 2.33
C ARG A 78 4.13 7.95 1.79
N ALA A 79 3.34 7.42 0.87
CA ALA A 79 3.64 6.14 0.23
C ALA A 79 4.91 6.21 -0.63
N LYS A 80 5.14 7.32 -1.34
CA LYS A 80 6.39 7.59 -2.07
C LYS A 80 7.59 7.60 -1.12
N MET A 81 7.48 8.31 0.01
CA MET A 81 8.53 8.33 1.04
C MET A 81 8.80 6.94 1.62
N LEU A 82 7.75 6.18 1.95
CA LEU A 82 7.88 4.82 2.48
C LEU A 82 8.54 3.89 1.45
N ALA A 83 8.15 3.98 0.17
CA ALA A 83 8.73 3.18 -0.89
C ALA A 83 10.23 3.46 -1.05
N ALA A 84 10.62 4.74 -1.06
CA ALA A 84 12.03 5.15 -1.13
C ALA A 84 12.82 4.69 0.10
N GLN A 85 12.26 4.81 1.32
CA GLN A 85 12.89 4.36 2.56
C GLN A 85 13.23 2.86 2.54
N PHE A 86 12.37 2.06 1.92
CA PHE A 86 12.55 0.60 1.82
C PHE A 86 13.12 0.14 0.47
N GLY A 87 13.55 1.06 -0.41
CA GLY A 87 14.22 0.76 -1.69
C GLY A 87 13.34 0.02 -2.70
N VAL A 88 12.04 0.31 -2.72
CA VAL A 88 11.06 -0.31 -3.65
C VAL A 88 10.32 0.70 -4.52
N ASP A 89 10.68 1.98 -4.46
CA ASP A 89 10.14 3.06 -5.28
C ASP A 89 10.26 2.77 -6.77
N ASP A 90 11.42 2.33 -7.26
CA ASP A 90 11.59 1.94 -8.67
C ASP A 90 10.68 0.76 -9.08
N ILE A 91 10.48 -0.19 -8.16
CA ILE A 91 9.69 -1.41 -8.41
C ILE A 91 8.20 -1.07 -8.54
N ILE A 92 7.73 -0.13 -7.71
CA ILE A 92 6.32 0.24 -7.66
C ILE A 92 6.02 1.56 -8.39
N ALA A 93 7.00 2.19 -9.02
CA ALA A 93 6.86 3.45 -9.77
C ALA A 93 5.62 3.48 -10.70
N PRO A 94 5.27 2.40 -11.43
CA PRO A 94 4.08 2.40 -12.30
C PRO A 94 2.74 2.67 -11.58
N ILE A 95 2.66 2.50 -10.26
CA ILE A 95 1.45 2.85 -9.48
C ILE A 95 1.55 4.21 -8.78
N LEU A 96 2.78 4.67 -8.53
CA LEU A 96 3.05 5.94 -7.85
C LEU A 96 2.82 7.16 -8.77
N ASP A 97 2.98 6.98 -10.08
CA ASP A 97 2.94 8.06 -11.07
C ASP A 97 1.80 7.92 -12.10
N ILE A 98 0.72 7.21 -11.72
CA ILE A 98 -0.57 7.21 -12.45
C ILE A 98 -1.23 8.57 -12.33
#